data_AF-A0A3D5DDI1-F1
#
_entry.id   AF-A0A3D5DDI1-F1
#
_cell.length_a   1.000
_cell.length_b   1.000
_cell.length_c   1.000
_cell.angle_alpha   90.00
_cell.angle_beta   90.00
_cell.angle_gamma   90.00
#
_symmetry.space_group_name_H-M   'P 1'
#
loop_
_entity.id
_entity.type
_entity.pdbx_description
1 polymer ?
#
loop_
_entity_poly.entity_id
_entity_poly.type
_entity_poly.pdbx_seq_one_letter_code
_entity_poly.pdbx_strand_id
1 'polypeptide(L)' 'MQFCPYCRKSLEKVHLGERDRLACPDVSCGFVHWNNPVPVVAGIVEHDRKIVLVRNVGWPKTWYGLVTGFLEGGEMPEEA' A
#
# COMPACT_ATOMS: atom_id res chain seq x y z
N MET A 1 2.21 -10.48 7.90
CA MET A 1 1.38 -11.64 7.54
C MET A 1 1.99 -12.89 8.18
N GLN A 2 1.26 -13.62 9.02
CA GLN A 2 1.81 -14.81 9.71
C GLN A 2 1.31 -16.14 9.11
N PHE A 3 0.09 -16.15 8.58
CA PHE A 3 -0.56 -17.35 8.04
C PHE A 3 -0.92 -17.16 6.56
N CYS A 4 -0.92 -18.26 5.79
CA CYS A 4 -1.33 -18.29 4.40
C CYS A 4 -2.83 -17.93 4.28
N PRO A 5 -3.22 -17.03 3.37
CA PRO A 5 -4.61 -16.60 3.23
C PRO A 5 -5.50 -17.69 2.59
N TYR A 6 -4.89 -18.62 1.85
CA TYR A 6 -5.62 -19.68 1.15
C TYR A 6 -5.78 -20.96 1.99
N CYS A 7 -4.71 -21.43 2.64
CA CYS A 7 -4.72 -22.71 3.36
C CYS A 7 -4.48 -22.61 4.88
N ARG A 8 -4.27 -21.39 5.42
CA ARG A 8 -4.07 -21.08 6.86
C ARG A 8 -2.83 -21.68 7.52
N LYS A 9 -1.97 -22.39 6.78
CA LYS A 9 -0.65 -22.84 7.28
C LYS A 9 0.23 -21.63 7.64
N SER A 10 1.13 -21.81 8.60
CA SER A 10 2.15 -20.80 8.91
C SER A 10 3.02 -20.53 7.67
N LEU A 11 3.34 -19.26 7.42
CA LEU A 11 4.28 -18.91 6.36
C LEU A 11 5.72 -19.10 6.85
N GLU A 12 6.61 -19.47 5.93
CA GLU A 12 8.04 -19.66 6.16
C GLU A 12 8.86 -18.71 5.30
N LYS A 13 10.07 -18.36 5.75
CA LYS A 13 11.00 -17.56 4.95
C LYS A 13 11.64 -18.45 3.89
N VAL A 14 11.50 -18.05 2.63
CA VAL A 14 12.09 -18.72 1.48
C VAL A 14 12.83 -17.69 0.64
N HIS A 15 14.03 -18.04 0.18
CA HIS A 15 14.80 -17.20 -0.73
C HIS A 15 14.19 -17.28 -2.14
N LEU A 16 13.54 -16.21 -2.59
CA LEU A 16 12.80 -16.18 -3.87
C LEU A 16 13.07 -14.87 -4.63
N GLY A 17 13.67 -15.02 -5.82
CA GLY A 17 14.24 -13.91 -6.57
C GLY A 17 15.54 -13.46 -5.92
N GLU A 18 15.61 -12.20 -5.51
CA GLU A 18 16.80 -11.58 -4.88
C GLU A 18 16.62 -11.26 -3.38
N ARG A 19 15.56 -11.78 -2.75
CA ARG A 19 15.28 -11.51 -1.33
C ARG A 19 14.51 -12.64 -0.65
N ASP A 20 14.61 -12.68 0.68
CA ASP A 20 13.79 -13.56 1.50
C ASP A 20 12.34 -13.07 1.51
N ARG A 21 11.41 -14.01 1.32
CA ARG A 21 9.96 -13.77 1.29
C ARG A 21 9.26 -14.76 2.19
N LEU A 22 8.08 -14.36 2.69
CA LEU A 22 7.19 -15.29 3.37
C LEU A 22 6.41 -16.06 2.31
N ALA A 23 6.52 -17.38 2.30
CA ALA A 23 5.83 -18.28 1.39
C ALA A 23 5.16 -19.42 2.14
N CYS A 24 4.11 -19.99 1.54
CA CYS A 24 3.46 -21.17 2.07
C CYS A 24 4.35 -22.39 1.81
N PRO A 25 4.67 -23.21 2.83
CA PRO A 25 5.52 -24.40 2.65
C PRO A 25 4.82 -25.52 1.85
N ASP A 26 3.49 -25.46 1.73
CA ASP A 26 2.73 -26.40 0.91
C ASP A 26 2.89 -26.07 -0.58
N VAL A 27 3.63 -26.94 -1.28
CA VAL A 27 3.88 -26.86 -2.72
C VAL A 27 2.57 -26.88 -3.52
N SER A 28 1.53 -27.57 -3.05
CA SER A 28 0.23 -27.59 -3.72
C SER A 28 -0.55 -26.27 -3.60
N CYS A 29 -0.22 -25.44 -2.61
CA CYS A 29 -0.80 -24.11 -2.41
C CYS A 29 -0.02 -23.03 -3.19
N GLY A 30 1.31 -23.06 -3.13
CA GLY A 30 2.18 -22.18 -3.94
C GLY A 30 2.11 -20.68 -3.60
N PHE A 31 1.42 -20.28 -2.53
CA PHE A 31 1.29 -18.86 -2.17
C PHE A 31 2.63 -18.22 -1.75
N VAL A 32 2.88 -17.01 -2.26
CA VAL A 32 4.00 -16.16 -1.88
C VAL A 32 3.49 -14.78 -1.50
N HIS A 33 3.86 -14.29 -0.31
CA HIS A 33 3.59 -12.94 0.12
C HIS A 33 4.61 -11.98 -0.51
N TRP A 34 4.28 -11.44 -1.67
CA TRP A 34 5.15 -10.53 -2.42
C TRP A 34 5.38 -9.20 -1.72
N ASN A 35 4.42 -8.77 -0.88
CA ASN A 35 4.40 -7.49 -0.19
C ASN A 35 4.59 -6.32 -1.17
N ASN A 36 3.79 -6.31 -2.23
CA ASN A 36 3.81 -5.23 -3.21
C ASN A 36 3.33 -3.94 -2.53
N PRO A 37 3.98 -2.78 -2.80
CA PRO A 37 3.56 -1.52 -2.22
C PRO A 37 2.16 -1.13 -2.70
N VAL A 38 1.40 -0.47 -1.83
CA VAL A 38 0.10 0.11 -2.19
C VAL A 38 0.34 1.50 -2.78
N PRO A 39 -0.09 1.78 -4.02
CA PRO A 39 0.06 3.10 -4.64
C PRO A 39 -0.80 4.16 -3.93
N VAL A 40 -0.29 5.40 -3.89
CA VAL A 40 -0.96 6.58 -3.33
C VAL A 40 -0.90 7.70 -4.35
N VAL A 41 -2.02 8.40 -4.55
CA VAL A 41 -2.12 9.60 -5.38
C VAL A 41 -2.13 10.83 -4.48
N ALA A 42 -1.50 11.91 -4.95
CA ALA A 42 -1.50 13.22 -4.30
C ALA A 42 -2.02 14.29 -5.26
N GLY A 43 -3.12 14.94 -4.89
CA GLY A 43 -3.72 16.02 -5.65
C GLY A 43 -3.17 17.39 -5.22
N ILE A 44 -2.79 18.22 -6.19
CA ILE A 44 -2.54 19.65 -5.98
C ILE A 44 -3.80 20.40 -6.40
N VAL A 45 -4.59 20.82 -5.42
CA VAL A 45 -5.85 21.55 -5.67
C VAL A 45 -5.57 23.05 -5.67
N GLU A 46 -5.74 23.69 -6.84
CA GLU A 46 -5.58 25.13 -7.01
C GLU A 46 -6.94 25.87 -6.92
N HIS A 47 -6.95 27.00 -6.24
CA HIS A 47 -8.08 27.93 -6.19
C HIS A 47 -7.59 29.37 -6.00
N ASP A 48 -8.00 30.31 -6.86
CA ASP A 48 -7.62 31.73 -6.80
C ASP A 48 -6.11 31.99 -6.64
N ARG A 49 -5.28 31.27 -7.41
CA ARG A 49 -3.80 31.31 -7.33
C ARG A 49 -3.24 30.88 -5.96
N LYS A 50 -4.00 30.07 -5.21
CA LYS A 50 -3.59 29.46 -3.95
C LYS A 50 -3.72 27.94 -4.05
N ILE A 51 -2.99 27.23 -3.20
CA ILE A 51 -3.06 25.77 -3.09
C ILE A 51 -3.80 25.40 -1.81
N VAL A 52 -4.72 24.45 -1.90
CA VAL A 52 -5.36 23.86 -0.73
C VAL A 52 -4.41 22.85 -0.08
N LEU A 53 -4.19 23.04 1.21
CA LEU A 53 -3.48 22.08 2.05
C LEU A 53 -4.41 21.56 3.13
N VAL A 54 -4.25 20.31 3.51
CA VAL A 54 -5.03 19.65 4.55
C VAL A 54 -4.17 19.36 5.77
N ARG A 55 -4.81 19.24 6.92
CA ARG A 55 -4.19 18.75 8.15
C ARG A 55 -5.01 17.60 8.69
N ASN A 56 -4.42 16.42 8.72
CA ASN A 56 -5.09 15.23 9.20
C ASN A 56 -5.25 15.25 10.74
N VAL A 57 -6.23 14.53 11.24
CA VAL A 57 -6.45 14.36 12.68
C VAL A 57 -5.23 13.69 13.31
N GLY A 58 -4.73 14.27 14.40
CA GLY A 58 -3.56 13.76 15.13
C GLY A 58 -2.21 14.28 14.63
N TRP A 59 -2.15 15.04 13.53
CA TRP A 59 -0.90 15.67 13.10
C TRP A 59 -0.48 16.84 13.99
N PRO A 60 0.83 17.15 14.10
CA PRO A 60 1.28 18.38 14.72
C PRO A 60 0.56 19.61 14.13
N LYS A 61 0.23 20.59 14.95
CA LYS A 61 -0.56 21.76 14.52
C LYS A 61 0.08 22.56 13.38
N THR A 62 1.40 22.50 13.26
CA THR A 62 2.20 23.20 12.25
C THR A 62 2.33 22.43 10.93
N TRP A 63 1.85 21.19 10.87
CA TRP A 63 1.99 20.34 9.70
C TRP A 63 0.77 20.49 8.78
N TYR A 64 1.07 20.63 7.49
CA TYR A 64 0.12 20.68 6.39
C TYR A 64 0.63 19.75 5.29
N GLY A 65 -0.29 19.12 4.56
CA GLY A 65 0.04 18.22 3.46
C GLY A 65 -0.92 18.40 2.29
N LEU A 66 -0.59 17.74 1.18
CA LEU A 66 -1.49 17.63 0.04
C LEU A 66 -2.67 16.71 0.37
N VAL A 67 -3.75 16.86 -0.38
CA VAL A 67 -4.84 15.88 -0.39
C VAL A 67 -4.28 14.59 -0.99
N THR A 68 -4.41 13.47 -0.29
CA THR A 68 -3.85 12.18 -0.71
C THR A 68 -4.85 11.06 -0.48
N GLY A 69 -4.77 10.02 -1.30
CA GLY A 69 -5.62 8.83 -1.23
C GLY A 69 -4.93 7.60 -1.81
N PHE A 70 -5.38 6.41 -1.45
CA PHE A 70 -4.94 5.18 -2.13
C PHE A 70 -5.52 5.14 -3.53
N LEU A 71 -4.76 4.65 -4.51
CA LEU A 71 -5.29 4.33 -5.82
C LEU A 71 -5.99 2.97 -5.75
N GLU A 72 -7.28 2.91 -6.06
CA GLU A 72 -8.02 1.66 -6.02
C GLU A 72 -7.78 0.82 -7.29
N GLY A 73 -8.06 -0.48 -7.18
CA GLY A 73 -7.89 -1.40 -8.29
C GLY A 73 -8.83 -1.08 -9.45
N GLY A 74 -8.25 -0.73 -10.60
CA GLY A 74 -9.00 -0.42 -11.83
C GLY A 74 -9.17 1.07 -12.11
N GLU A 75 -8.72 1.94 -11.20
CA GLU A 75 -8.70 3.39 -11.41
C GLU A 75 -7.40 3.83 -12.10
N MET A 76 -7.51 4.85 -12.96
CA MET A 76 -6.39 5.65 -13.38
C MET A 76 -6.06 6.71 -12.31
N PRO A 77 -4.80 7.16 -12.18
CA PRO A 77 -4.42 8.16 -11.18
C PRO A 77 -5.27 9.44 -11.20
N GLU A 78 -5.72 9.87 -12.38
CA GLU A 78 -6.61 11.02 -12.58
C GLU A 78 -8.07 10.81 -12.16
N GLU A 79 -8.49 9.56 -11.91
CA GLU A 79 -9.85 9.22 -11.44
C GLU A 79 -9.97 9.15 -9.90
N ALA A 80 -8.84 9.12 -9.20
CA ALA A 80 -8.73 8.97 -7.74
C ALA A 80 -8.75 10.31 -6.96
#